data_AF-A0A7V8CU96-F1
#
_entry.id   AF-A0A7V8CU96-F1
#
_cell.length_a   1.000
_cell.length_b   1.000
_cell.length_c   1.000
_cell.angle_alpha   90.00
_cell.angle_beta   90.00
_cell.angle_gamma   90.00
#
_symmetry.space_group_name_H-M   'P 1'
#
loop_
_entity.id
_entity.type
_entity.pdbx_description
1 polymer ?
#
loop_
_entity_poly.entity_id
_entity_poly.type
_entity_poly.pdbx_seq_one_letter_code
_entity_poly.pdbx_strand_id
1 'polypeptide(L)'
;MPYTIESHILGPNHASQEQCARFISARPHGDYTEYDIRRVIVPAYFRIAQSVGLDPVIAIAQLIHETGNLTSWWAQRPRRNPAGIGVTGQQSVRRPPSGSWVWNENTNRWHEGVAFTTWDKDAIPAHVGRLLAYALRDEQASPAQSRLITQALTFRPLSRYRGEARLLQNLNGRWAVPGATYADKLAAVASTIARM
;
A
#
# COMPACT_ATOMS: atom_id res chain seq x y z
N MET A 1 -15.96 -5.57 14.81
CA MET A 1 -16.81 -5.07 13.72
C MET A 1 -16.21 -5.57 12.41
N PRO A 2 -17.00 -6.11 11.48
CA PRO A 2 -16.49 -6.46 10.15
C PRO A 2 -16.14 -5.19 9.36
N TYR A 3 -15.11 -5.27 8.53
CA TYR A 3 -14.82 -4.25 7.53
C TYR A 3 -15.81 -4.37 6.38
N THR A 4 -16.29 -3.22 5.89
CA THR A 4 -17.19 -3.12 4.75
C THR A 4 -16.66 -2.09 3.76
N ILE A 5 -17.28 -1.97 2.60
CA ILE A 5 -16.94 -0.91 1.64
C ILE A 5 -17.19 0.51 2.19
N GLU A 6 -17.99 0.63 3.27
CA GLU A 6 -18.27 1.87 3.98
C GLU A 6 -17.30 2.13 5.13
N SER A 7 -16.32 1.26 5.38
CA SER A 7 -15.29 1.53 6.37
C SER A 7 -14.47 2.76 5.98
N HIS A 8 -14.22 3.64 6.95
CA HIS A 8 -13.37 4.79 6.77
C HIS A 8 -11.90 4.37 6.67
N ILE A 9 -11.13 5.03 5.79
CA ILE A 9 -9.67 4.83 5.71
C ILE A 9 -8.99 5.36 6.99
N LEU A 10 -9.49 6.47 7.51
CA LEU A 10 -9.06 7.07 8.78
C LEU A 10 -9.98 6.60 9.90
N GLY A 11 -9.42 5.97 10.93
CA GLY A 11 -10.20 5.40 12.02
C GLY A 11 -9.44 4.36 12.83
N PRO A 12 -10.08 3.82 13.87
CA PRO A 12 -9.50 2.75 14.68
C PRO A 12 -9.39 1.46 13.88
N ASN A 13 -8.31 0.70 14.10
CA ASN A 13 -8.20 -0.66 13.59
C ASN A 13 -9.05 -1.65 14.40
N HIS A 14 -9.57 -2.67 13.72
CA HIS A 14 -10.35 -3.76 14.32
C HIS A 14 -9.62 -5.11 14.32
N ALA A 15 -8.32 -5.12 13.99
CA ALA A 15 -7.44 -6.28 14.13
C ALA A 15 -6.07 -5.89 14.71
N SER A 16 -5.41 -6.83 15.38
CA SER A 16 -4.09 -6.65 16.01
C SER A 16 -2.92 -6.85 15.03
N GLN A 17 -1.72 -6.42 15.46
CA GLN A 17 -0.46 -6.73 14.74
C GLN A 17 -0.28 -8.24 14.56
N GLU A 18 -0.56 -9.03 15.61
CA GLU A 18 -0.40 -10.48 15.57
C GLU A 18 -1.36 -11.14 14.58
N GLN A 19 -2.62 -10.67 14.51
CA GLN A 19 -3.58 -11.15 13.52
C GLN A 19 -3.12 -10.86 12.09
N CYS A 20 -2.62 -9.64 11.83
CA CYS A 20 -2.08 -9.27 10.53
C CYS A 20 -0.86 -10.12 10.14
N ALA A 21 0.09 -10.28 11.06
CA ALA A 21 1.29 -11.06 10.82
C ALA A 21 0.97 -12.54 10.57
N ARG A 22 0.16 -13.16 11.42
CA ARG A 22 -0.30 -14.54 11.23
C ARG A 22 -1.01 -14.73 9.88
N PHE A 23 -1.82 -13.76 9.45
CA PHE A 23 -2.47 -13.83 8.14
C PHE A 23 -1.46 -13.90 7.00
N ILE A 24 -0.45 -13.03 7.00
CA ILE A 24 0.57 -12.99 5.95
C ILE A 24 1.42 -14.27 5.98
N SER A 25 1.90 -14.63 7.17
CA SER A 25 2.76 -15.79 7.43
C SER A 25 2.14 -17.13 7.04
N ALA A 26 0.81 -17.28 7.18
CA ALA A 26 0.11 -18.52 6.85
C ALA A 26 0.00 -18.83 5.35
N ARG A 27 0.54 -17.98 4.47
CA ARG A 27 0.41 -18.06 3.01
C ARG A 27 1.76 -17.76 2.37
N PRO A 28 2.01 -18.17 1.11
CA PRO A 28 3.24 -17.80 0.41
C PRO A 28 3.47 -16.28 0.44
N HIS A 29 4.69 -15.87 0.78
CA HIS A 29 5.08 -14.46 0.86
C HIS A 29 6.46 -14.17 0.23
N GLY A 30 6.84 -15.00 -0.75
CA GLY A 30 8.10 -14.90 -1.48
C GLY A 30 9.32 -15.02 -0.56
N ASP A 31 10.33 -14.18 -0.75
CA ASP A 31 11.60 -14.24 -0.01
C ASP A 31 11.55 -13.54 1.36
N TYR A 32 10.36 -13.17 1.83
CA TYR A 32 10.20 -12.60 3.16
C TYR A 32 10.17 -13.72 4.20
N THR A 33 10.82 -13.50 5.33
CA THR A 33 10.85 -14.43 6.47
C THR A 33 9.81 -14.05 7.52
N GLU A 34 9.53 -14.97 8.45
CA GLU A 34 8.73 -14.65 9.65
C GLU A 34 9.26 -13.42 10.40
N TYR A 35 10.59 -13.26 10.46
CA TYR A 35 11.20 -12.09 11.07
C TYR A 35 10.82 -10.81 10.31
N ASP A 36 10.92 -10.82 8.98
CA ASP A 36 10.54 -9.66 8.16
C ASP A 36 9.08 -9.27 8.38
N ILE A 37 8.16 -10.23 8.39
CA ILE A 37 6.74 -9.97 8.58
C ILE A 37 6.47 -9.43 9.99
N ARG A 38 6.93 -10.16 11.01
CA ARG A 38 6.55 -9.94 12.42
C ARG A 38 7.34 -8.83 13.11
N ARG A 39 8.54 -8.51 12.62
CA ARG A 39 9.45 -7.55 13.27
C ARG A 39 9.70 -6.30 12.44
N VAL A 40 9.45 -6.33 11.13
CA VAL A 40 9.73 -5.20 10.24
C VAL A 40 8.45 -4.66 9.62
N ILE A 41 7.78 -5.43 8.76
CA ILE A 41 6.72 -4.93 7.88
C ILE A 41 5.45 -4.59 8.66
N VAL A 42 4.87 -5.55 9.40
CA VAL A 42 3.62 -5.33 10.13
C VAL A 42 3.78 -4.28 11.24
N PRO A 43 4.82 -4.33 12.09
CA PRO A 43 5.02 -3.30 13.11
C PRO A 43 5.23 -1.90 12.52
N ALA A 44 5.90 -1.77 11.37
CA ALA A 44 6.07 -0.48 10.70
C ALA A 44 4.73 0.08 10.19
N TYR A 45 3.86 -0.75 9.60
CA TYR A 45 2.50 -0.31 9.23
C TYR A 45 1.73 0.22 10.42
N PHE A 46 1.69 -0.51 11.53
CA PHE A 46 0.98 -0.06 12.73
C PHE A 46 1.57 1.23 13.27
N ARG A 47 2.88 1.29 13.49
CA ARG A 47 3.56 2.48 14.01
C ARG A 47 3.30 3.72 13.15
N ILE A 48 3.44 3.60 11.83
CA ILE A 48 3.31 4.74 10.91
C ILE A 48 1.84 5.13 10.74
N ALA A 49 0.96 4.19 10.40
CA ALA A 49 -0.45 4.48 10.12
C ALA A 49 -1.18 5.01 11.36
N GLN A 50 -0.98 4.41 12.54
CA GLN A 50 -1.64 4.86 13.77
C GLN A 50 -1.16 6.27 14.18
N SER A 51 0.11 6.62 13.94
CA SER A 51 0.63 7.97 14.22
C SER A 51 -0.07 9.09 13.43
N VAL A 52 -0.79 8.74 12.36
CA VAL A 52 -1.53 9.67 11.49
C VAL A 52 -3.02 9.36 11.44
N GLY A 53 -3.51 8.48 12.31
CA GLY A 53 -4.93 8.11 12.42
C GLY A 53 -5.48 7.26 11.26
N LEU A 54 -4.60 6.69 10.44
CA LEU A 54 -4.99 5.76 9.37
C LEU A 54 -5.09 4.34 9.93
N ASP A 55 -6.11 3.59 9.50
CA ASP A 55 -6.26 2.19 9.92
C ASP A 55 -5.17 1.30 9.28
N PRO A 56 -4.18 0.78 10.04
CA PRO A 56 -3.13 -0.07 9.50
C PRO A 56 -3.65 -1.35 8.84
N VAL A 57 -4.80 -1.87 9.25
CA VAL A 57 -5.36 -3.12 8.72
C VAL A 57 -5.87 -2.91 7.30
N ILE A 58 -6.42 -1.74 6.98
CA ILE A 58 -6.79 -1.37 5.61
C ILE A 58 -5.54 -1.33 4.71
N ALA A 59 -4.47 -0.65 5.17
CA ALA A 59 -3.23 -0.56 4.40
C ALA A 59 -2.55 -1.94 4.22
N ILE A 60 -2.62 -2.81 5.22
CA ILE A 60 -2.11 -4.19 5.12
C ILE A 60 -3.01 -5.05 4.22
N ALA A 61 -4.33 -4.92 4.29
CA ALA A 61 -5.24 -5.62 3.40
C ALA A 61 -4.97 -5.24 1.94
N GLN A 62 -4.70 -3.96 1.69
CA GLN A 62 -4.28 -3.46 0.39
C GLN A 62 -2.92 -4.01 -0.04
N LEU A 63 -1.92 -4.01 0.84
CA LEU A 63 -0.63 -4.66 0.59
C LEU A 63 -0.83 -6.09 0.10
N ILE A 64 -1.60 -6.88 0.85
CA ILE A 64 -1.86 -8.28 0.55
C ILE A 64 -2.54 -8.41 -0.81
N HIS A 65 -3.58 -7.61 -1.07
CA HIS A 65 -4.33 -7.68 -2.31
C HIS A 65 -3.49 -7.30 -3.53
N GLU A 66 -2.78 -6.18 -3.47
CA GLU A 66 -2.00 -5.61 -4.58
C GLU A 66 -0.78 -6.43 -4.95
N THR A 67 -0.23 -7.17 -3.98
CA THR A 67 1.05 -7.87 -4.16
C THR A 67 0.92 -9.38 -4.21
N GLY A 68 -0.29 -9.92 -4.10
CA GLY A 68 -0.50 -11.35 -3.93
C GLY A 68 0.17 -11.87 -2.66
N ASN A 69 -0.07 -11.21 -1.52
CA ASN A 69 0.56 -11.49 -0.23
C ASN A 69 2.10 -11.41 -0.30
N LEU A 70 2.63 -10.29 -0.78
CA LEU A 70 4.05 -10.00 -1.00
C LEU A 70 4.74 -10.79 -2.12
N THR A 71 4.09 -11.77 -2.77
CA THR A 71 4.75 -12.63 -3.77
C THR A 71 5.09 -11.97 -5.10
N SER A 72 4.45 -10.85 -5.45
CA SER A 72 4.69 -10.15 -6.71
C SER A 72 6.15 -9.69 -6.87
N TRP A 73 6.66 -9.69 -8.10
CA TRP A 73 8.03 -9.21 -8.41
C TRP A 73 8.31 -7.80 -7.88
N TRP A 74 7.31 -6.92 -7.94
CA TRP A 74 7.40 -5.55 -7.44
C TRP A 74 7.49 -5.48 -5.91
N ALA A 75 6.81 -6.37 -5.18
CA ALA A 75 6.89 -6.42 -3.72
C ALA A 75 8.19 -7.07 -3.21
N GLN A 76 8.82 -7.93 -4.01
CA GLN A 76 10.09 -8.59 -3.65
C GLN A 76 11.27 -7.60 -3.59
N ARG A 77 12.30 -7.97 -2.82
CA ARG A 77 13.55 -7.20 -2.78
C ARG A 77 14.24 -7.24 -4.16
N PRO A 78 14.95 -6.18 -4.57
CA PRO A 78 15.17 -4.92 -3.84
C PRO A 78 14.05 -3.88 -4.02
N ARG A 79 12.94 -4.20 -4.70
CA ARG A 79 11.91 -3.22 -5.13
C ARG A 79 10.94 -2.81 -4.02
N ARG A 80 10.49 -3.75 -3.17
CA ARG A 80 9.67 -3.48 -1.97
C ARG A 80 8.45 -2.59 -2.23
N ASN A 81 7.82 -2.67 -3.40
CA ASN A 81 6.66 -1.85 -3.74
C ASN A 81 5.38 -2.49 -3.18
N PRO A 82 4.73 -1.86 -2.18
CA PRO A 82 3.68 -2.51 -1.42
C PRO A 82 2.31 -2.47 -2.09
N ALA A 83 2.11 -1.61 -3.09
CA ALA A 83 0.77 -1.29 -3.56
C ALA A 83 0.77 -0.83 -5.03
N GLY A 84 1.69 -1.40 -5.84
CA GLY A 84 1.80 -1.08 -7.26
C GLY A 84 2.08 0.39 -7.55
N ILE A 85 2.76 1.11 -6.66
CA ILE A 85 2.97 2.56 -6.78
C ILE A 85 3.80 2.86 -8.03
N GLY A 86 3.19 3.58 -8.98
CA GLY A 86 3.80 3.92 -10.26
C GLY A 86 3.89 2.77 -11.25
N VAL A 87 3.37 1.58 -10.93
CA VAL A 87 3.39 0.43 -11.83
C VAL A 87 2.31 0.61 -12.89
N THR A 88 2.71 0.69 -14.16
CA THR A 88 1.79 0.94 -15.29
C THR A 88 1.65 -0.27 -16.23
N GLY A 89 2.49 -1.29 -16.05
CA GLY A 89 2.63 -2.41 -16.99
C GLY A 89 3.47 -2.08 -18.22
N GLN A 90 3.92 -0.83 -18.38
CA GLN A 90 4.79 -0.44 -19.49
C GLN A 90 6.16 -1.09 -19.37
N GLN A 91 6.68 -1.55 -20.51
CA GLN A 91 7.98 -2.20 -20.62
C GLN A 91 8.78 -1.60 -21.77
N SER A 92 10.10 -1.52 -21.62
CA SER A 92 11.00 -1.03 -22.67
C SER A 92 12.30 -1.80 -22.71
N VAL A 93 12.85 -2.01 -23.91
CA VAL A 93 14.18 -2.60 -24.10
C VAL A 93 15.32 -1.64 -23.73
N ARG A 94 15.08 -0.33 -23.81
CA ARG A 94 16.03 0.73 -23.40
C ARG A 94 15.43 1.53 -22.25
N ARG A 95 16.27 1.96 -21.30
CA ARG A 95 15.78 2.77 -20.17
C ARG A 95 15.19 4.09 -20.69
N PRO A 96 13.90 4.38 -20.45
CA PRO A 96 13.34 5.67 -20.81
C PRO A 96 13.97 6.81 -19.98
N PRO A 97 14.04 8.03 -20.53
CA PRO A 97 14.74 9.15 -19.90
C PRO A 97 13.99 9.75 -18.70
N SER A 98 12.69 9.47 -18.55
CA SER A 98 11.84 9.98 -17.49
C SER A 98 10.98 8.88 -16.88
N GLY A 99 10.46 9.13 -15.69
CA GLY A 99 9.73 8.15 -14.89
C GLY A 99 10.64 7.25 -14.05
N SER A 100 10.03 6.41 -13.24
CA SER A 100 10.73 5.42 -12.42
C SER A 100 10.72 4.10 -13.16
N TRP A 101 11.90 3.58 -13.50
CA TRP A 101 12.06 2.34 -14.26
C TRP A 101 13.03 1.41 -13.55
N VAL A 102 12.65 0.15 -13.43
CA VAL A 102 13.47 -0.90 -12.81
C VAL A 102 13.75 -1.98 -13.85
N TRP A 103 15.02 -2.37 -13.99
CA TRP A 103 15.41 -3.47 -14.86
C TRP A 103 14.91 -4.81 -14.30
N ASN A 104 14.35 -5.65 -15.18
CA ASN A 104 13.88 -6.98 -14.86
C ASN A 104 14.61 -8.02 -15.70
N GLU A 105 15.57 -8.69 -15.07
CA GLU A 105 16.42 -9.72 -15.67
C GLU A 105 15.62 -10.91 -16.23
N ASN A 106 14.48 -11.26 -15.61
CA ASN A 106 13.63 -12.36 -16.09
C ASN A 106 13.00 -12.07 -17.46
N THR A 107 12.87 -10.78 -17.80
CA THR A 107 12.25 -10.33 -19.07
C THR A 107 13.22 -9.61 -19.99
N ASN A 108 14.45 -9.34 -19.52
CA ASN A 108 15.43 -8.48 -20.16
C ASN A 108 14.84 -7.14 -20.64
N ARG A 109 14.03 -6.50 -19.79
CA ARG A 109 13.34 -5.23 -20.07
C ARG A 109 13.31 -4.34 -18.84
N TRP A 110 13.20 -3.04 -19.06
CA TRP A 110 12.83 -2.03 -18.07
C TRP A 110 11.33 -2.05 -17.85
N HIS A 111 10.89 -2.05 -16.60
CA HIS A 111 9.47 -1.98 -16.21
C HIS A 111 9.23 -0.67 -15.45
N GLU A 112 8.16 0.04 -15.79
CA GLU A 112 7.81 1.29 -15.09
C GLU A 112 7.21 0.99 -13.71
N GLY A 113 7.73 1.64 -12.68
CA GLY A 113 7.29 1.50 -11.30
C GLY A 113 8.34 2.01 -10.31
N VAL A 114 7.88 2.29 -9.09
CA VAL A 114 8.76 2.78 -8.02
C VAL A 114 9.39 1.59 -7.29
N ALA A 115 10.69 1.67 -7.03
CA ALA A 115 11.41 0.81 -6.10
C ALA A 115 11.77 1.60 -4.83
N PHE A 116 11.67 0.95 -3.68
CA PHE A 116 11.89 1.53 -2.37
C PHE A 116 13.07 0.85 -1.68
N THR A 117 13.96 1.66 -1.08
CA THR A 117 15.18 1.17 -0.44
C THR A 117 14.85 0.38 0.83
N THR A 118 14.00 0.91 1.71
CA THR A 118 13.55 0.20 2.92
C THR A 118 12.03 0.16 3.06
N TRP A 119 11.56 -0.82 3.82
CA TRP A 119 10.14 -0.95 4.15
C TRP A 119 9.66 0.19 5.05
N ASP A 120 10.40 0.48 6.12
CA ASP A 120 10.00 1.35 7.22
C ASP A 120 10.21 2.86 6.97
N LYS A 121 11.13 3.23 6.07
CA LYS A 121 11.46 4.64 5.78
C LYS A 121 10.92 5.12 4.43
N ASP A 122 10.75 4.21 3.48
CA ASP A 122 10.35 4.57 2.11
C ASP A 122 9.01 3.94 1.72
N ALA A 123 8.92 2.60 1.66
CA ALA A 123 7.78 1.90 1.07
C ALA A 123 6.47 2.14 1.83
N ILE A 124 6.48 1.93 3.16
CA ILE A 124 5.29 2.06 4.00
C ILE A 124 4.89 3.54 4.14
N PRO A 125 5.82 4.48 4.38
CA PRO A 125 5.51 5.91 4.30
C PRO A 125 4.89 6.33 2.97
N ALA A 126 5.42 5.86 1.84
CA ALA A 126 4.86 6.15 0.53
C ALA A 126 3.44 5.60 0.35
N HIS A 127 3.18 4.38 0.83
CA HIS A 127 1.86 3.77 0.76
C HIS A 127 0.84 4.49 1.65
N VAL A 128 1.15 4.63 2.94
CA VAL A 128 0.26 5.28 3.94
C VAL A 128 0.02 6.74 3.56
N GLY A 129 1.07 7.48 3.19
CA GLY A 129 0.93 8.87 2.74
C GLY A 129 0.10 9.01 1.47
N ARG A 130 0.15 8.03 0.56
CA ARG A 130 -0.71 8.03 -0.63
C ARG A 130 -2.17 7.72 -0.27
N LEU A 131 -2.44 6.85 0.70
CA LEU A 131 -3.82 6.67 1.18
C LEU A 131 -4.37 7.92 1.86
N LEU A 132 -3.56 8.59 2.68
CA LEU A 132 -3.90 9.92 3.22
C LEU A 132 -4.18 10.92 2.11
N ALA A 133 -3.39 10.89 1.04
CA ALA A 133 -3.56 11.77 -0.12
C ALA A 133 -4.92 11.60 -0.81
N TYR A 134 -5.42 10.37 -0.86
CA TYR A 134 -6.77 10.08 -1.34
C TYR A 134 -7.83 10.49 -0.32
N ALA A 135 -7.60 10.31 0.99
CA ALA A 135 -8.60 10.55 2.02
C ALA A 135 -8.79 12.02 2.42
N LEU A 136 -7.75 12.85 2.28
CA LEU A 136 -7.71 14.21 2.79
C LEU A 136 -7.40 15.23 1.69
N ARG A 137 -8.08 16.37 1.75
CA ARG A 137 -7.62 17.60 1.10
C ARG A 137 -6.59 18.30 2.00
N ASP A 138 -5.81 19.21 1.42
CA ASP A 138 -4.68 19.85 2.10
C ASP A 138 -5.11 20.60 3.36
N GLU A 139 -6.26 21.28 3.33
CA GLU A 139 -6.80 22.03 4.46
C GLU A 139 -7.32 21.13 5.60
N GLN A 140 -7.47 19.83 5.35
CA GLN A 140 -7.95 18.86 6.33
C GLN A 140 -6.83 18.10 7.02
N ALA A 141 -5.63 18.10 6.44
CA ALA A 141 -4.52 17.31 6.92
C ALA A 141 -3.84 17.98 8.11
N SER A 142 -3.62 17.22 9.18
CA SER A 142 -2.76 17.65 10.28
C SER A 142 -1.31 17.82 9.81
N PRO A 143 -0.45 18.57 10.52
CA PRO A 143 0.95 18.72 10.13
C PRO A 143 1.70 17.38 9.96
N ALA A 144 1.39 16.36 10.76
CA ALA A 144 1.98 15.03 10.62
C ALA A 144 1.49 14.31 9.35
N GLN A 145 0.19 14.38 9.07
CA GLN A 145 -0.39 13.83 7.85
C GLN A 145 0.18 14.52 6.60
N SER A 146 0.28 15.85 6.60
CA SER A 146 0.83 16.63 5.50
C SER A 146 2.27 16.26 5.20
N ARG A 147 3.13 16.05 6.21
CA ARG A 147 4.51 15.58 5.98
C ARG A 147 4.55 14.22 5.29
N LEU A 148 3.73 13.28 5.75
CA LEU A 148 3.70 11.93 5.19
C LEU A 148 3.13 11.91 3.76
N ILE A 149 2.09 12.72 3.52
CA ILE A 149 1.55 12.97 2.18
C ILE A 149 2.63 13.52 1.26
N THR A 150 3.31 14.61 1.66
CA THR A 150 4.36 15.25 0.85
C THR A 150 5.44 14.25 0.49
N GLN A 151 5.92 13.46 1.46
CA GLN A 151 6.89 12.40 1.21
C GLN A 151 6.35 11.37 0.21
N ALA A 152 5.13 10.88 0.37
CA ALA A 152 4.56 9.90 -0.57
C ALA A 152 4.44 10.44 -2.01
N LEU A 153 4.11 11.72 -2.15
CA LEU A 153 3.93 12.35 -3.46
C LEU A 153 5.24 12.67 -4.18
N THR A 154 6.39 12.68 -3.49
CA THR A 154 7.70 12.77 -4.18
C THR A 154 7.99 11.51 -5.00
N PHE A 155 7.55 10.34 -4.54
CA PHE A 155 7.71 9.07 -5.26
C PHE A 155 6.75 8.96 -6.45
N ARG A 156 5.50 9.38 -6.26
CA ARG A 156 4.50 9.39 -7.34
C ARG A 156 3.49 10.51 -7.09
N PRO A 157 3.44 11.55 -7.94
CA PRO A 157 2.43 12.58 -7.82
C PRO A 157 1.00 12.03 -7.87
N LEU A 158 0.07 12.75 -7.25
CA LEU A 158 -1.37 12.49 -7.30
C LEU A 158 -2.05 13.84 -7.49
N SER A 159 -2.25 14.25 -8.73
CA SER A 159 -2.92 15.51 -9.07
C SER A 159 -4.45 15.36 -9.14
N ARG A 160 -4.94 14.19 -9.57
CA ARG A 160 -6.36 13.83 -9.63
C ARG A 160 -6.71 13.01 -8.38
N TYR A 161 -7.94 13.16 -7.86
CA TYR A 161 -8.48 12.37 -6.74
C TYR A 161 -7.98 12.71 -5.33
N ARG A 162 -7.30 13.86 -5.17
CA ARG A 162 -6.92 14.37 -3.85
C ARG A 162 -8.16 14.58 -2.98
N GLY A 163 -8.19 13.96 -1.80
CA GLY A 163 -9.30 14.08 -0.85
C GLY A 163 -10.64 13.49 -1.30
N GLU A 164 -10.66 12.66 -2.35
CA GLU A 164 -11.89 12.06 -2.89
C GLU A 164 -12.27 10.70 -2.29
N ALA A 165 -11.42 10.08 -1.45
CA ALA A 165 -11.67 8.75 -0.91
C ALA A 165 -11.56 8.66 0.61
N ARG A 166 -12.60 9.10 1.31
CA ARG A 166 -12.70 8.93 2.77
C ARG A 166 -13.12 7.52 3.18
N LEU A 167 -13.95 6.87 2.37
CA LEU A 167 -14.43 5.51 2.56
C LEU A 167 -13.70 4.55 1.60
N LEU A 168 -13.59 3.27 1.98
CA LEU A 168 -12.98 2.23 1.14
C LEU A 168 -13.58 2.20 -0.27
N GLN A 169 -14.90 2.25 -0.41
CA GLN A 169 -15.60 2.25 -1.70
C GLN A 169 -15.12 3.35 -2.65
N ASN A 170 -14.67 4.49 -2.12
CA ASN A 170 -14.23 5.59 -2.96
C ASN A 170 -12.88 5.32 -3.63
N LEU A 171 -12.11 4.32 -3.18
CA LEU A 171 -10.91 3.86 -3.87
C LEU A 171 -11.23 3.13 -5.19
N ASN A 172 -12.46 2.64 -5.36
CA ASN A 172 -12.89 2.00 -6.62
C ASN A 172 -12.78 2.99 -7.78
N GLY A 173 -12.14 2.56 -8.87
CA GLY A 173 -11.92 3.40 -10.05
C GLY A 173 -10.96 4.58 -9.84
N ARG A 174 -10.31 4.69 -8.66
CA ARG A 174 -9.36 5.76 -8.34
C ARG A 174 -7.97 5.21 -8.02
N TRP A 175 -7.89 4.27 -7.07
CA TRP A 175 -6.64 3.56 -6.80
C TRP A 175 -6.36 2.52 -7.88
N ALA A 176 -7.33 1.63 -8.12
CA ALA A 176 -7.32 0.64 -9.18
C ALA A 176 -8.37 1.03 -10.23
N VAL A 177 -7.98 1.07 -11.50
CA VAL A 177 -8.85 1.42 -12.63
C VAL A 177 -8.90 0.22 -13.59
N PRO A 178 -10.08 -0.30 -13.98
CA PRO A 178 -11.43 0.18 -13.63
C PRO A 178 -11.90 -0.17 -12.21
N GLY A 179 -11.34 -1.21 -11.57
CA GLY A 179 -11.44 -1.47 -10.12
C GLY A 179 -12.83 -1.44 -9.46
N ALA A 180 -13.91 -1.83 -10.16
CA ALA A 180 -15.29 -1.65 -9.67
C ALA A 180 -15.59 -2.35 -8.34
N THR A 181 -14.94 -3.49 -8.05
CA THR A 181 -15.13 -4.28 -6.82
C THR A 181 -13.88 -4.27 -5.94
N TYR A 182 -13.03 -3.26 -6.07
CA TYR A 182 -11.72 -3.23 -5.41
C TYR A 182 -11.85 -3.15 -3.88
N ALA A 183 -12.70 -2.25 -3.40
CA ALA A 183 -13.02 -2.06 -1.99
C ALA A 183 -13.60 -3.32 -1.34
N ASP A 184 -14.43 -4.08 -2.07
CA ASP A 184 -14.99 -5.34 -1.58
C ASP A 184 -13.89 -6.35 -1.26
N LYS A 185 -12.88 -6.44 -2.13
CA LYS A 185 -11.72 -7.32 -1.91
C LYS A 185 -10.92 -6.88 -0.68
N LEU A 186 -10.69 -5.57 -0.52
CA LEU A 186 -10.00 -5.05 0.66
C LEU A 186 -10.78 -5.33 1.95
N ALA A 187 -12.08 -5.03 1.96
CA ALA A 187 -12.96 -5.27 3.09
C ALA A 187 -13.03 -6.77 3.44
N ALA A 188 -13.05 -7.66 2.45
CA ALA A 188 -13.03 -9.11 2.67
C ALA A 188 -11.71 -9.59 3.29
N VAL A 189 -10.56 -9.09 2.82
CA VAL A 189 -9.25 -9.41 3.39
C VAL A 189 -9.16 -8.89 4.83
N ALA A 190 -9.48 -7.62 5.07
CA ALA A 190 -9.46 -6.99 6.39
C ALA A 190 -10.40 -7.70 7.38
N SER A 191 -11.63 -8.04 6.97
CA SER A 191 -12.58 -8.81 7.78
C SER A 191 -12.10 -10.23 8.08
N THR A 192 -11.31 -10.83 7.20
CA THR A 192 -10.75 -12.16 7.47
C THR A 192 -9.60 -12.07 8.46
N ILE A 193 -8.73 -11.06 8.35
CA ILE A 193 -7.70 -10.76 9.35
C ILE A 193 -8.33 -10.56 10.73
N ALA A 194 -9.37 -9.73 10.83
CA ALA A 194 -10.04 -9.41 12.10
C ALA A 194 -10.69 -10.62 12.80
N ARG A 195 -10.97 -11.70 12.06
CA ARG A 195 -11.57 -12.93 12.58
C ARG A 195 -10.55 -14.01 12.96
N MET A 196 -9.26 -13.81 12.66
CA MET A 196 -8.23 -14.80 12.98
C MET A 196 -8.02 -14.91 14.48
#